data_AF-A0A521FT36-F1
#
_entry.id   AF-A0A521FT36-F1
#
_cell.length_a   1.000
_cell.length_b   1.000
_cell.length_c   1.000
_cell.angle_alpha   90.00
_cell.angle_beta   90.00
_cell.angle_gamma   90.00
#
_symmetry.space_group_name_H-M   'P 1'
#
loop_
_entity.id
_entity.type
_entity.pdbx_description
1 polymer ?
#
loop_
_entity_poly.entity_id
_entity_poly.type
_entity_poly.pdbx_seq_one_letter_code
_entity_poly.pdbx_strand_id
1 'polypeptide(L)'
;MTNNFNDIRDSYQRNMFAAAGDKVDMLALYKQLPDVTITGEYAENLYHLAAGYTDAEAVFFLKEAGLKAEADKYGNTAMHALINARFDFDDPNHKGMTAMDVAIYHNNEVVVEQLMN
;
A
#
# COMPACT_ATOMS: atom_id res chain seq x y z
N MET A 1 -12.32 -18.38 -10.16
CA MET A 1 -13.03 -17.28 -9.48
C MET A 1 -11.97 -16.37 -8.91
N THR A 2 -11.86 -15.15 -9.41
CA THR A 2 -11.03 -14.13 -8.79
C THR A 2 -11.72 -13.76 -7.47
N ASN A 3 -11.05 -13.97 -6.34
CA ASN A 3 -11.57 -13.56 -5.03
C ASN A 3 -11.37 -12.03 -4.92
N ASN A 4 -12.33 -11.31 -4.32
CA ASN A 4 -12.30 -9.85 -4.11
C ASN A 4 -10.94 -9.34 -3.58
N PHE A 5 -10.23 -10.17 -2.81
CA PHE A 5 -8.88 -9.91 -2.33
C PHE A 5 -7.87 -9.70 -3.47
N ASN A 6 -7.88 -10.58 -4.47
CA ASN A 6 -6.97 -10.50 -5.62
C ASN A 6 -7.31 -9.28 -6.49
N ASP A 7 -8.59 -8.92 -6.61
CA ASP A 7 -8.99 -7.73 -7.38
C ASP A 7 -8.45 -6.43 -6.74
N ILE A 8 -8.46 -6.34 -5.41
CA ILE A 8 -7.84 -5.22 -4.66
C ILE A 8 -6.32 -5.23 -4.88
N ARG A 9 -5.67 -6.39 -4.72
CA ARG A 9 -4.22 -6.53 -4.93
C ARG A 9 -3.81 -6.10 -6.35
N ASP A 10 -4.53 -6.57 -7.36
CA ASP A 10 -4.24 -6.27 -8.76
C ASP A 10 -4.49 -4.78 -9.06
N SER A 11 -5.44 -4.14 -8.36
CA SER A 11 -5.68 -2.69 -8.46
C SER A 11 -4.54 -1.87 -7.84
N TYR A 12 -4.02 -2.27 -6.68
CA TYR A 12 -2.80 -1.66 -6.12
C TYR A 12 -1.63 -1.77 -7.10
N GLN A 13 -1.37 -2.97 -7.64
CA GLN A 13 -0.28 -3.19 -8.59
C GLN A 13 -0.44 -2.33 -9.84
N ARG A 14 -1.66 -2.21 -10.37
CA ARG A 14 -1.95 -1.35 -11.52
C ARG A 14 -1.66 0.12 -11.21
N ASN A 15 -2.07 0.60 -10.03
CA ASN A 15 -1.86 1.99 -9.61
C ASN A 15 -0.38 2.37 -9.54
N MET A 16 0.53 1.43 -9.26
CA MET A 16 1.97 1.68 -9.27
C MET A 16 2.50 2.10 -10.64
N PHE A 17 1.82 1.71 -11.73
CA PHE A 17 2.27 1.97 -13.11
C PHE A 17 1.30 2.86 -13.91
N ALA A 18 0.17 3.24 -13.30
CA ALA A 18 -0.86 4.03 -13.96
C ALA A 18 -0.55 5.53 -13.89
N ALA A 19 -0.91 6.27 -14.95
CA ALA A 19 -0.94 7.72 -14.90
C ALA A 19 -1.94 8.19 -13.83
N ALA A 20 -1.72 9.37 -13.25
CA ALA A 20 -2.53 9.86 -12.13
C ALA A 20 -4.06 9.86 -12.39
N GLY A 21 -4.49 10.16 -13.61
CA GLY A 21 -5.90 10.14 -14.01
C GLY A 21 -6.51 8.73 -14.17
N ASP A 22 -5.67 7.71 -14.28
CA ASP A 22 -6.08 6.30 -14.47
C ASP A 22 -5.95 5.47 -13.18
N LYS A 23 -5.45 6.08 -12.08
CA LYS A 23 -5.36 5.42 -10.78
C LYS A 23 -6.76 5.13 -10.24
N VAL A 24 -6.95 3.90 -9.78
CA VAL A 24 -8.17 3.45 -9.11
C VAL A 24 -8.18 4.00 -7.68
N ASP A 25 -9.33 4.52 -7.24
CA ASP A 25 -9.53 4.88 -5.84
C ASP A 25 -9.60 3.61 -4.97
N MET A 26 -8.50 3.32 -4.28
CA MET A 26 -8.37 2.12 -3.46
C MET A 26 -9.35 2.13 -2.27
N LEU A 27 -9.53 3.28 -1.62
CA LEU A 27 -10.44 3.39 -0.47
C LEU A 27 -11.89 3.14 -0.88
N ALA A 28 -12.30 3.58 -2.08
CA ALA A 28 -13.61 3.27 -2.63
C ALA A 28 -13.81 1.76 -2.82
N LEU A 29 -12.79 1.02 -3.29
CA LEU A 29 -12.86 -0.45 -3.40
C LEU A 29 -13.08 -1.11 -2.03
N TYR A 30 -12.33 -0.71 -1.01
CA TYR A 30 -12.50 -1.23 0.35
C TYR A 30 -13.92 -0.98 0.90
N LYS A 31 -14.46 0.22 0.70
CA LYS A 31 -15.82 0.59 1.14
C LYS A 31 -16.92 -0.17 0.44
N GLN A 32 -16.67 -0.68 -0.77
CA GLN A 32 -17.62 -1.45 -1.56
C GLN A 32 -17.58 -2.96 -1.25
N LEU A 33 -16.61 -3.41 -0.45
CA LEU A 33 -16.54 -4.81 -0.06
C LEU A 33 -17.79 -5.20 0.77
N PRO A 34 -18.47 -6.31 0.42
CA PRO A 34 -19.55 -6.84 1.25
C PRO A 34 -19.03 -7.44 2.56
N ASP A 35 -17.75 -7.82 2.60
CA ASP A 35 -17.08 -8.44 3.73
C ASP A 35 -15.59 -8.06 3.73
N VAL A 36 -15.11 -7.46 4.82
CA VAL A 36 -13.70 -7.08 5.01
C VAL A 36 -12.84 -8.22 5.57
N THR A 37 -13.45 -9.35 5.93
CA THR A 37 -12.74 -10.52 6.51
C THR A 37 -12.17 -11.46 5.45
N ILE A 38 -12.29 -11.11 4.18
CA ILE A 38 -11.70 -11.86 3.07
C ILE A 38 -10.17 -11.97 3.21
N THR A 39 -9.64 -13.11 2.78
CA THR A 39 -8.21 -13.40 2.78
C THR A 39 -7.71 -13.84 1.42
N GLY A 40 -6.41 -13.66 1.18
CA GLY A 40 -5.70 -14.23 0.04
C GLY A 40 -5.46 -15.74 0.19
N GLU A 41 -4.76 -16.31 -0.80
CA GLU A 41 -4.43 -17.75 -0.87
C GLU A 41 -3.59 -18.21 0.33
N TYR A 42 -2.75 -17.32 0.88
CA TYR A 42 -1.89 -17.61 2.01
C TYR A 42 -2.48 -17.17 3.36
N ALA A 43 -3.79 -16.96 3.45
CA ALA A 43 -4.48 -16.45 4.66
C ALA A 43 -4.06 -15.03 5.09
N GLU A 44 -3.39 -14.30 4.20
CA GLU A 44 -3.16 -12.86 4.30
C GLU A 44 -4.50 -12.11 4.29
N ASN A 45 -4.79 -11.36 5.36
CA ASN A 45 -5.98 -10.51 5.45
C ASN A 45 -5.74 -9.13 4.80
N LEU A 46 -6.78 -8.30 4.75
CA LEU A 46 -6.71 -6.98 4.13
C LEU A 46 -5.70 -6.00 4.75
N TYR A 47 -5.28 -6.19 6.01
CA TYR A 47 -4.18 -5.39 6.57
C TYR A 47 -2.84 -5.71 5.91
N HIS A 48 -2.59 -6.95 5.50
CA HIS A 48 -1.36 -7.31 4.80
C HIS A 48 -1.24 -6.56 3.47
N LEU A 49 -2.35 -6.49 2.71
CA LEU A 49 -2.40 -5.71 1.47
C LEU A 49 -2.17 -4.23 1.73
N ALA A 50 -2.99 -3.60 2.59
CA ALA A 50 -2.89 -2.16 2.82
C ALA A 50 -1.50 -1.75 3.33
N ALA A 51 -0.93 -2.53 4.24
CA ALA A 51 0.43 -2.30 4.73
C ALA A 51 1.52 -2.51 3.66
N GLY A 52 1.40 -3.56 2.83
CA GLY A 52 2.35 -3.85 1.76
C GLY A 52 2.42 -2.77 0.67
N TYR A 53 1.38 -1.96 0.54
CA TYR A 53 1.32 -0.79 -0.36
C TYR A 53 1.31 0.55 0.38
N THR A 54 1.65 0.55 1.68
CA THR A 54 1.73 1.77 2.52
C THR A 54 0.46 2.63 2.55
N ASP A 55 -0.71 2.03 2.29
CA ASP A 55 -2.00 2.73 2.24
C ASP A 55 -2.56 2.93 3.65
N ALA A 56 -2.17 4.06 4.26
CA ALA A 56 -2.60 4.42 5.60
C ALA A 56 -4.12 4.61 5.69
N GLU A 57 -4.77 5.15 4.65
CA GLU A 57 -6.21 5.38 4.66
C GLU A 57 -6.99 4.05 4.70
N ALA A 58 -6.58 3.08 3.90
CA ALA A 58 -7.13 1.73 3.93
C ALA A 58 -6.90 1.07 5.30
N VAL A 59 -5.71 1.21 5.90
CA VAL A 59 -5.43 0.69 7.26
C VAL A 59 -6.39 1.29 8.29
N PHE A 60 -6.61 2.60 8.26
CA PHE A 60 -7.56 3.25 9.17
C PHE A 60 -8.99 2.78 8.93
N PHE A 61 -9.44 2.70 7.68
CA PHE A 61 -10.76 2.18 7.34
C PHE A 61 -10.98 0.76 7.87
N LEU A 62 -10.03 -0.15 7.65
CA LEU A 62 -10.13 -1.55 8.09
C LEU A 62 -10.22 -1.67 9.62
N LYS A 63 -9.52 -0.79 10.34
CA LYS A 63 -9.61 -0.69 11.80
C LYS A 63 -10.99 -0.24 12.26
N GLU A 64 -11.54 0.80 11.67
CA GLU A 64 -12.90 1.29 11.99
C GLU A 64 -13.97 0.26 11.59
N ALA A 65 -13.73 -0.53 10.54
CA ALA A 65 -14.59 -1.64 10.14
C ALA A 65 -14.50 -2.86 11.07
N GLY A 66 -13.62 -2.83 12.09
CA GLY A 66 -13.49 -3.89 13.09
C GLY A 66 -12.71 -5.13 12.63
N LEU A 67 -11.97 -5.04 11.52
CA LEU A 67 -11.10 -6.14 11.09
C LEU A 67 -10.02 -6.37 12.16
N LYS A 68 -9.83 -7.64 12.55
CA LYS A 68 -8.78 -8.04 13.48
C LYS A 68 -7.46 -8.25 12.74
N ALA A 69 -6.38 -7.77 13.33
CA ALA A 69 -5.04 -8.09 12.87
C ALA A 69 -4.73 -9.54 13.23
N GLU A 70 -4.38 -10.34 12.22
CA GLU A 70 -4.04 -11.75 12.35
C GLU A 70 -2.77 -12.02 11.54
N ALA A 71 -2.12 -13.15 11.82
CA ALA A 71 -0.99 -13.60 11.02
C ALA A 71 -1.49 -14.45 9.85
N ASP A 72 -0.76 -14.42 8.74
CA ASP A 72 -0.97 -15.29 7.58
C ASP A 72 -0.58 -16.76 7.88
N LYS A 73 -0.68 -17.64 6.88
CA LYS A 73 -0.33 -19.06 6.99
C LYS A 73 1.13 -19.33 7.37
N TYR A 74 2.01 -18.35 7.19
CA TYR A 74 3.44 -18.43 7.51
C TYR A 74 3.81 -17.71 8.81
N GLY A 75 2.83 -17.12 9.51
CA GLY A 75 3.07 -16.34 10.71
C GLY A 75 3.48 -14.88 10.44
N ASN A 76 3.46 -14.43 9.18
CA ASN A 76 3.69 -13.04 8.86
C ASN A 76 2.50 -12.20 9.31
N THR A 77 2.77 -10.98 9.73
CA THR A 77 1.73 -10.00 10.09
C THR A 77 1.72 -8.87 9.07
N ALA A 78 0.74 -7.97 9.15
CA ALA A 78 0.76 -6.74 8.36
C ALA A 78 2.06 -5.93 8.51
N MET A 79 2.72 -5.98 9.68
CA MET A 79 4.04 -5.36 9.85
C MET A 79 5.13 -6.03 9.01
N HIS A 80 5.08 -7.37 8.86
CA HIS A 80 5.99 -8.09 7.97
C HIS A 80 5.75 -7.71 6.50
N ALA A 81 4.51 -7.45 6.11
CA ALA A 81 4.20 -6.92 4.78
C ALA A 81 4.76 -5.50 4.58
N LEU A 82 4.57 -4.61 5.58
CA LEU A 82 5.05 -3.23 5.53
C LEU A 82 6.58 -3.14 5.36
N ILE A 83 7.36 -3.93 6.11
CA ILE A 83 8.83 -3.88 6.03
C ILE A 83 9.37 -4.36 4.68
N ASN A 84 8.57 -5.13 3.93
CA ASN A 84 8.89 -5.58 2.58
C ASN A 84 8.24 -4.70 1.49
N ALA A 85 7.50 -3.67 1.89
CA ALA A 85 6.86 -2.74 0.95
C ALA A 85 7.94 -2.06 0.10
N ARG A 86 7.68 -1.98 -1.19
CA ARG A 86 8.50 -1.18 -2.09
C ARG A 86 8.02 0.26 -1.97
N PHE A 87 8.87 1.13 -1.41
CA PHE A 87 8.59 2.55 -1.37
C PHE A 87 8.67 3.13 -2.78
N ASP A 88 7.60 3.80 -3.19
CA ASP A 88 7.61 4.66 -4.37
C ASP A 88 8.33 5.97 -3.98
N PHE A 89 9.50 6.23 -4.57
CA PHE A 89 10.29 7.41 -4.26
C PHE A 89 9.66 8.71 -4.80
N ASP A 90 8.71 8.58 -5.71
CA ASP A 90 7.94 9.69 -6.26
C ASP A 90 6.68 10.00 -5.42
N ASP A 91 6.36 9.17 -4.41
CA ASP A 91 5.22 9.43 -3.52
C ASP A 91 5.56 10.57 -2.55
N PRO A 92 4.85 11.70 -2.59
CA PRO A 92 5.15 12.82 -1.73
C PRO A 92 4.76 12.52 -0.28
N ASN A 93 5.62 12.96 0.65
CA ASN A 93 5.28 12.94 2.08
C ASN A 93 4.09 13.88 2.39
N HIS A 94 3.66 13.93 3.65
CA HIS A 94 2.55 14.79 4.11
C HIS A 94 2.74 16.31 3.87
N LYS A 95 3.91 16.75 3.43
CA LYS A 95 4.21 18.14 3.04
C LYS A 95 4.22 18.33 1.51
N GLY A 96 3.86 17.31 0.74
CA GLY A 96 3.89 17.36 -0.72
C GLY A 96 5.29 17.17 -1.33
N MET A 97 6.27 16.65 -0.58
CA MET A 97 7.65 16.51 -1.04
C MET A 97 8.00 15.05 -1.34
N THR A 98 8.47 14.77 -2.55
CA THR A 98 9.05 13.48 -2.96
C THR A 98 10.38 13.20 -2.26
N ALA A 99 10.93 11.99 -2.43
CA ALA A 99 12.29 11.69 -1.95
C ALA A 99 13.34 12.62 -2.59
N MET A 100 13.16 12.97 -3.87
CA MET A 100 14.03 13.90 -4.58
C MET A 100 13.94 15.32 -4.00
N ASP A 101 12.73 15.82 -3.72
CA ASP A 101 12.53 17.15 -3.13
C ASP A 101 13.21 17.27 -1.76
N VAL A 102 13.11 16.21 -0.94
CA VAL A 102 13.75 16.17 0.38
C VAL A 102 15.27 16.13 0.24
N ALA A 103 15.81 15.34 -0.70
CA ALA A 103 17.25 15.27 -0.94
C ALA A 103 17.83 16.62 -1.40
N ILE A 104 17.13 17.31 -2.32
CA ILE A 104 17.49 18.66 -2.78
C ILE A 104 17.39 19.67 -1.63
N TYR A 105 16.30 19.67 -0.86
CA TYR A 105 16.10 20.60 0.26
C TYR A 105 17.21 20.51 1.31
N HIS A 106 17.77 19.32 1.53
CA HIS A 106 18.86 19.08 2.46
C HIS A 106 20.27 19.15 1.84
N ASN A 107 20.40 19.51 0.55
CA ASN A 107 21.66 19.50 -0.20
C ASN A 107 22.41 18.15 -0.10
N ASN A 108 21.68 17.04 -0.18
CA ASN A 108 22.28 15.71 -0.10
C ASN A 108 22.54 15.16 -1.52
N GLU A 109 23.64 15.62 -2.13
CA GLU A 109 24.03 15.28 -3.50
C GLU A 109 24.14 13.76 -3.74
N VAL A 110 24.64 12.99 -2.76
CA VAL A 110 24.76 11.53 -2.86
C VAL A 110 23.38 10.86 -3.06
N VAL A 111 22.37 11.33 -2.33
CA VAL A 111 21.00 10.77 -2.46
C VAL A 111 20.34 11.23 -3.76
N VAL A 112 20.61 12.46 -4.21
CA VAL A 112 20.14 12.93 -5.53
C VAL A 112 20.69 12.04 -6.64
N GLU A 113 22.00 11.76 -6.66
CA GLU A 113 22.61 10.87 -7.65
C GLU A 113 22.04 9.45 -7.61
N GLN A 114 21.77 8.92 -6.40
CA GLN A 114 21.15 7.60 -6.25
C GLN A 114 19.73 7.56 -6.79
N LEU A 115 18.93 8.61 -6.60
CA LEU A 115 17.54 8.66 -7.07
C LEU A 115 17.43 8.93 -8.59
N MET A 116 18.51 9.35 -9.24
CA MET A 116 18.56 9.59 -10.68
C MET A 116 18.97 8.35 -11.52
N ASN A 117 19.44 7.27 -10.88
CA ASN A 117 19.97 6.07 -11.54
C ASN A 117 19.12 4.82 -11.24
#